data_AF-A0A7X9D9R7-F1
#
_entry.id   AF-A0A7X9D9R7-F1
#
_cell.length_a   1.000
_cell.length_b   1.000
_cell.length_c   1.000
_cell.angle_alpha   90.00
_cell.angle_beta   90.00
_cell.angle_gamma   90.00
#
_symmetry.space_group_name_H-M   'P 1'
#
loop_
_entity.id
_entity.type
_entity.pdbx_description
1 polymer ?
#
loop_
_entity_poly.entity_id
_entity_poly.type
_entity_poly.pdbx_seq_one_letter_code
_entity_poly.pdbx_strand_id
1 'polypeptide(L)' 'VAFPVYAEPLKRQIIDILKIQLEDNQSAVWVDEQLNNVFKSELASPDTPPIRAQQAIYEYLKRSIGQ' A
#
# COMPACT_ATOMS: atom_id res chain seq x y z
N VAL A 1 -13.13 -12.62 -15.22
CA VAL A 1 -14.06 -11.49 -15.47
C VAL A 1 -13.57 -10.30 -14.69
N ALA A 2 -13.52 -9.10 -15.28
CA ALA A 2 -13.25 -7.85 -14.57
C ALA A 2 -14.58 -7.09 -14.41
N PHE A 3 -14.77 -6.38 -13.29
CA PHE A 3 -15.98 -5.63 -13.01
C PHE A 3 -15.66 -4.17 -12.66
N PRO A 4 -16.34 -3.19 -13.27
CA PRO A 4 -16.08 -1.78 -12.98
C PRO A 4 -16.66 -1.36 -11.62
N VAL A 5 -15.94 -0.49 -10.91
CA VAL A 5 -16.41 0.16 -9.69
C VAL A 5 -16.95 1.55 -10.04
N TYR A 6 -18.27 1.65 -10.24
CA TYR A 6 -18.93 2.90 -10.66
C TYR A 6 -19.07 3.93 -9.54
N ALA A 7 -19.28 3.49 -8.30
CA ALA A 7 -19.44 4.41 -7.17
C ALA A 7 -18.12 5.14 -6.90
N GLU A 8 -18.09 6.44 -7.14
CA GLU A 8 -16.88 7.28 -6.94
C GLU A 8 -16.28 7.18 -5.53
N PRO A 9 -17.07 7.11 -4.42
CA PRO A 9 -16.50 6.92 -3.10
C PRO A 9 -15.73 5.58 -2.96
N LEU A 10 -16.25 4.49 -3.54
CA LEU A 10 -15.59 3.19 -3.50
C LEU A 10 -14.33 3.17 -4.37
N LYS A 11 -14.39 3.82 -5.54
CA LYS A 11 -13.22 3.98 -6.42
C LYS A 11 -12.10 4.75 -5.71
N ARG A 12 -12.46 5.84 -5.00
CA ARG A 12 -11.50 6.60 -4.18
C ARG A 12 -10.87 5.73 -3.10
N GLN A 13 -11.68 4.96 -2.37
CA GLN A 13 -11.20 4.08 -1.31
C GLN A 13 -10.19 3.05 -1.84
N ILE A 14 -10.47 2.44 -3.00
CA ILE A 14 -9.54 1.49 -3.65
C ILE A 14 -8.24 2.19 -4.06
N ILE A 15 -8.32 3.39 -4.64
CA ILE A 15 -7.12 4.18 -5.01
C ILE A 15 -6.27 4.51 -3.77
N ASP A 16 -6.90 4.88 -2.66
CA ASP A 16 -6.18 5.20 -1.42
C ASP A 16 -5.49 3.94 -0.85
N ILE A 17 -6.16 2.78 -0.89
CA ILE A 17 -5.55 1.49 -0.51
C ILE A 17 -4.34 1.18 -1.40
N LEU A 18 -4.44 1.38 -2.72
CA LEU A 18 -3.32 1.15 -3.64
C LEU A 18 -2.14 2.08 -3.34
N LYS A 19 -2.39 3.34 -2.97
CA LYS A 19 -1.33 4.27 -2.54
C LYS A 19 -0.63 3.78 -1.27
N ILE A 20 -1.39 3.31 -0.27
CA ILE A 20 -0.82 2.72 0.94
C ILE A 20 0.06 1.50 0.60
N GLN A 21 -0.37 0.66 -0.35
CA GLN A 21 0.45 -0.48 -0.82
C GLN A 21 1.73 -0.04 -1.52
N LEU A 22 1.70 1.04 -2.30
CA LEU A 22 2.88 1.58 -2.98
C LEU A 22 3.88 2.19 -1.99
N GLU A 23 3.40 2.78 -0.90
CA GLU A 23 4.19 3.35 0.20
C GLU A 23 4.78 2.30 1.16
N ASP A 24 4.34 1.04 1.09
CA ASP A 24 4.90 -0.03 1.92
C ASP A 24 6.42 -0.09 1.73
N ASN A 25 7.15 0.00 2.82
CA ASN A 25 8.60 -0.12 2.86
C ASN A 25 9.08 -1.17 3.86
N GLN A 26 8.18 -1.97 4.44
CA GLN A 26 8.53 -3.02 5.40
C GLN A 26 8.38 -4.44 4.84
N SER A 27 7.45 -4.64 3.91
CA SER A 27 7.13 -5.94 3.33
C SER A 27 7.20 -5.95 1.81
N ALA A 28 7.12 -4.78 1.17
CA ALA A 28 7.24 -4.66 -0.28
C ALA A 28 8.70 -4.77 -0.75
N VAL A 29 8.86 -5.43 -1.90
CA VAL A 29 10.11 -5.63 -2.61
C VAL A 29 9.98 -5.10 -4.04
N TRP A 30 11.08 -4.60 -4.58
CA TRP A 30 11.25 -4.48 -6.02
C TRP A 30 11.70 -5.83 -6.58
N VAL A 31 11.21 -6.16 -7.77
CA VAL A 31 11.74 -7.28 -8.56
C VAL A 31 12.63 -6.66 -9.62
N ASP A 32 13.93 -6.93 -9.54
CA ASP A 32 14.91 -6.42 -10.52
C ASP A 32 14.97 -7.29 -11.79
N GLU A 33 15.82 -6.91 -12.74
CA GLU A 33 16.01 -7.63 -14.01
C GLU A 33 16.57 -9.04 -13.83
N GLN A 34 17.16 -9.34 -12.68
CA GLN A 34 17.69 -10.65 -12.31
C GLN A 34 16.71 -11.47 -11.46
N LEU A 35 15.47 -10.97 -11.29
CA LEU A 35 14.41 -11.55 -10.48
C LEU A 35 14.75 -11.62 -8.98
N ASN A 36 15.68 -10.79 -8.49
CA ASN A 36 15.93 -10.67 -7.07
C ASN A 36 14.81 -9.86 -6.42
N ASN A 37 14.52 -10.20 -5.16
CA ASN A 37 13.64 -9.42 -4.31
C ASN A 37 14.47 -8.39 -3.53
N VAL A 38 14.45 -7.13 -3.97
CA VAL A 38 15.14 -6.02 -3.31
C VAL A 38 14.18 -5.33 -2.36
N PHE A 39 14.38 -5.46 -1.05
CA PHE A 39 13.47 -4.88 -0.06
C PHE A 39 13.48 -3.35 -0.14
N LYS A 40 12.28 -2.74 -0.18
CA LYS A 40 12.17 -1.28 -0.20
C LYS A 40 12.76 -0.61 1.05
N SER A 41 12.79 -1.31 2.19
CA SER A 41 13.45 -0.84 3.41
C SER A 41 14.95 -0.58 3.22
N GLU A 42 15.62 -1.34 2.36
CA GLU A 42 17.07 -1.21 2.12
C GLU A 42 17.41 0.05 1.33
N LEU A 43 16.43 0.56 0.57
CA LEU A 43 16.56 1.76 -0.26
C LEU A 43 15.99 3.01 0.41
N ALA A 44 15.31 2.86 1.55
CA ALA A 44 14.67 3.97 2.25
C ALA A 44 15.70 4.79 3.03
N SER A 45 15.55 6.12 3.01
CA SER A 45 16.32 7.00 3.90
C SER A 45 16.00 6.70 5.37
N PRO A 46 16.96 6.84 6.31
CA PRO A 46 16.72 6.60 7.74
C PRO A 46 15.56 7.42 8.34
N ASP A 47 15.26 8.59 7.75
CA ASP A 47 14.17 9.46 8.18
C ASP A 47 12.79 9.05 7.62
N THR A 48 12.74 8.05 6.74
CA THR A 48 11.48 7.57 6.14
C THR A 48 10.71 6.76 7.19
N PRO A 49 9.46 7.12 7.52
CA PRO A 49 8.68 6.36 8.46
C PRO A 49 8.48 4.91 7.98
N PRO A 50 8.56 3.92 8.87
CA PRO A 50 8.24 2.55 8.53
C PRO A 50 6.74 2.39 8.28
N ILE A 51 6.36 1.93 7.10
CA ILE A 51 4.98 1.69 6.69
C ILE A 51 4.82 0.22 6.28
N ARG A 52 3.88 -0.47 6.93
CA ARG A 52 3.42 -1.80 6.56
C ARG A 52 1.98 -1.70 6.05
N ALA A 53 1.77 -1.99 4.76
CA ALA A 53 0.51 -1.72 4.09
C ALA A 53 -0.67 -2.43 4.75
N GLN A 54 -0.53 -3.71 5.13
CA GLN A 54 -1.65 -4.45 5.73
C GLN A 54 -2.16 -3.77 7.02
N GLN A 55 -1.26 -3.29 7.88
CA GLN A 55 -1.63 -2.59 9.10
C GLN A 55 -2.17 -1.18 8.78
N ALA A 56 -1.53 -0.45 7.87
CA ALA A 56 -1.96 0.89 7.49
C ALA A 56 -3.34 0.90 6.80
N ILE A 57 -3.64 -0.11 5.97
CA ILE A 57 -4.96 -0.32 5.36
C ILE A 57 -6.00 -0.60 6.43
N TYR A 58 -5.69 -1.47 7.41
CA TYR A 58 -6.60 -1.72 8.52
C TYR A 58 -6.94 -0.44 9.28
N GLU A 59 -5.95 0.37 9.64
CA GLU A 59 -6.17 1.64 10.34
C GLU A 59 -6.94 2.65 9.49
N TYR A 60 -6.67 2.73 8.18
CA TYR A 60 -7.42 3.57 7.24
C TYR A 60 -8.90 3.17 7.19
N LEU A 61 -9.18 1.88 7.03
CA LEU A 61 -10.55 1.37 6.98
C LEU A 61 -11.26 1.57 8.30
N LYS A 62 -10.62 1.25 9.43
CA LYS A 62 -11.16 1.44 10.78
C LYS A 62 -11.62 2.88 11.02
N ARG A 63 -10.80 3.86 10.64
CA ARG A 63 -11.15 5.29 10.72
C ARG A 63 -12.32 5.66 9.80
N SER A 64 -12.37 5.07 8.60
CA SER A 64 -13.44 5.36 7.63
C SER A 64 -14.82 4.82 8.04
N ILE A 65 -14.85 3.73 8.83
CA ILE A 65 -16.09 3.08 9.30
C ILE A 65 -16.52 3.53 10.70
N GLY A 66 -15.73 4.39 11.37
CA GLY A 66 -16.08 4.97 12.68
C GLY A 66 -16.03 4.01 13.86
N GLN A 67 -15.13 3.01 13.84
CA GLN A 67 -14.90 2.06 14.96
C GLN A 67 -13.57 2.30 15.68
#